data_AF-A0A3E0IKQ3-F1
#
_entry.id   AF-A0A3E0IKQ3-F1
#
_cell.length_a   1.000
_cell.length_b   1.000
_cell.length_c   1.000
_cell.angle_alpha   90.00
_cell.angle_beta   90.00
_cell.angle_gamma   90.00
#
_symmetry.space_group_name_H-M   'P 1'
#
loop_
_entity.id
_entity.type
_entity.pdbx_description
1 polymer ?
#
loop_
_entity_poly.entity_id
_entity_poly.type
_entity_poly.pdbx_seq_one_letter_code
_entity_poly.pdbx_strand_id
1 'polypeptide(L)'
;MPTTDYYESIDEKQREKHIFNAQEEVNDLLIKYPNVELSSRMVALQTMYNIEAEEEGIAMLRRQGIKDYTVKDVKATLDNSINPQLLSLIESLNESKLSNKKSVGRLI
;
A
#
# COMPACT_ATOMS: atom_id res chain seq x y z
N MET A 1 -13.72 0.32 -11.48
CA MET A 1 -13.08 -0.60 -10.53
C MET A 1 -14.18 -1.12 -9.63
N PRO A 2 -14.33 -2.43 -9.44
CA PRO A 2 -15.42 -3.01 -8.64
C PRO A 2 -15.40 -2.62 -7.14
N THR A 3 -14.37 -1.88 -6.68
CA THR A 3 -14.14 -1.49 -5.29
C THR A 3 -14.86 -0.24 -4.81
N THR A 4 -15.30 0.62 -5.73
CA THR A 4 -15.98 1.87 -5.37
C THR A 4 -17.32 1.57 -4.68
N ASP A 5 -18.03 0.54 -5.14
CA ASP A 5 -19.35 0.17 -4.61
C ASP A 5 -19.27 -0.35 -3.17
N TYR A 6 -18.28 -1.21 -2.85
CA TYR A 6 -18.08 -1.69 -1.49
C TYR A 6 -17.63 -0.57 -0.54
N TYR A 7 -16.69 0.26 -0.98
CA TYR A 7 -16.22 1.41 -0.20
C TYR A 7 -17.34 2.41 0.11
N GLU A 8 -18.24 2.66 -0.83
CA GLU A 8 -19.40 3.53 -0.62
C GLU A 8 -20.46 2.89 0.29
N SER A 9 -20.54 1.56 0.31
CA SER A 9 -21.51 0.81 1.12
C SER A 9 -21.16 0.73 2.62
N ILE A 10 -19.89 0.90 2.99
CA ILE A 10 -19.45 0.84 4.39
C ILE A 10 -19.69 2.16 5.13
N ASP A 11 -19.99 2.07 6.42
CA ASP A 11 -20.24 3.23 7.29
C ASP A 11 -19.06 4.21 7.32
N GLU A 12 -19.36 5.50 7.50
CA GLU A 12 -18.36 6.56 7.48
C GLU A 12 -17.24 6.33 8.50
N LYS A 13 -17.57 5.87 9.72
CA LYS A 13 -16.56 5.56 10.74
C LYS A 13 -15.65 4.40 10.34
N GLN A 14 -16.19 3.42 9.60
CA GLN A 14 -15.37 2.31 9.11
C GLN A 14 -14.43 2.79 8.01
N ARG A 15 -14.91 3.64 7.08
CA ARG A 15 -14.05 4.27 6.07
C ARG A 15 -12.90 5.03 6.70
N GLU A 16 -13.18 5.88 7.69
CA GLU A 16 -12.15 6.64 8.41
C GLU A 16 -11.10 5.72 9.05
N LYS A 17 -11.54 4.61 9.66
CA LYS A 17 -10.64 3.62 10.25
C LYS A 17 -9.74 2.96 9.20
N HIS A 18 -10.28 2.60 8.03
CA HIS A 18 -9.48 2.04 6.94
C HIS A 18 -8.46 3.04 6.41
N ILE A 19 -8.84 4.29 6.22
CA ILE A 19 -7.95 5.38 5.78
C ILE A 19 -6.83 5.59 6.81
N PHE A 20 -7.18 5.67 8.09
CA PHE A 20 -6.21 5.87 9.16
C PHE A 20 -5.19 4.73 9.22
N ASN A 21 -5.66 3.48 9.22
CA ASN A 21 -4.77 2.32 9.23
C ASN A 21 -3.85 2.30 8.00
N ALA A 22 -4.40 2.56 6.82
CA ALA A 22 -3.62 2.63 5.60
C ALA A 22 -2.58 3.76 5.65
N GLN A 23 -2.92 4.91 6.19
CA GLN A 23 -1.99 6.02 6.37
C GLN A 23 -0.82 5.65 7.28
N GLU A 24 -1.07 4.98 8.40
CA GLU A 24 -0.02 4.52 9.32
C GLU A 24 0.89 3.48 8.65
N GLU A 25 0.33 2.53 7.89
CA GLU A 25 1.11 1.56 7.13
C GLU A 25 2.01 2.24 6.07
N VAL A 26 1.50 3.25 5.37
CA VAL A 26 2.31 4.03 4.42
C VAL A 26 3.39 4.84 5.16
N ASN A 27 3.07 5.44 6.31
CA ASN A 27 4.05 6.17 7.11
C ASN A 27 5.20 5.27 7.57
N ASP A 28 4.90 4.09 8.09
CA ASP A 28 5.90 3.09 8.51
C ASP A 28 6.78 2.66 7.33
N LEU A 29 6.19 2.50 6.14
CA LEU A 29 6.94 2.20 4.94
C LEU A 29 7.87 3.35 4.55
N LEU A 30 7.40 4.60 4.62
CA LEU A 30 8.16 5.79 4.25
C LEU A 30 9.36 6.07 5.17
N ILE A 31 9.43 5.50 6.38
CA ILE A 31 10.64 5.51 7.21
C ILE A 31 11.85 4.98 6.43
N LYS A 32 11.65 4.00 5.54
CA LYS A 32 12.70 3.43 4.68
C LYS A 32 13.03 4.31 3.46
N TYR A 33 12.18 5.29 3.14
CA TYR A 33 12.28 6.15 1.97
C TYR A 33 12.25 7.63 2.38
N PRO A 34 13.27 8.13 3.10
CA PRO A 34 13.25 9.47 3.73
C PRO A 34 13.16 10.65 2.74
N ASN A 35 13.38 10.41 1.45
CA ASN A 35 13.24 11.46 0.42
C ASN A 35 11.82 11.51 -0.15
N VAL A 36 10.97 10.51 0.09
CA VAL A 36 9.62 10.43 -0.45
C VAL A 36 8.65 11.04 0.55
N GLU A 37 7.80 11.96 0.07
CA GLU A 37 6.76 12.58 0.88
C GLU A 37 5.45 11.80 0.75
N LEU A 38 4.69 11.75 1.85
CA LEU A 38 3.37 11.15 1.87
C LEU A 38 2.44 11.87 0.90
N SER A 39 1.73 11.10 0.06
CA SER A 39 0.73 11.63 -0.86
C SER A 39 -0.63 10.99 -0.60
N SER A 40 -1.71 11.75 -0.79
CA SER A 40 -3.09 11.23 -0.71
C SER A 40 -3.32 10.05 -1.65
N ARG A 41 -2.63 10.00 -2.81
CA ARG A 41 -2.71 8.86 -3.74
C ARG A 41 -2.15 7.58 -3.13
N MET A 42 -1.08 7.69 -2.33
CA MET A 42 -0.47 6.53 -1.68
C MET A 42 -1.42 5.94 -0.64
N VAL A 43 -2.01 6.80 0.19
CA VAL A 43 -3.00 6.40 1.19
C VAL A 43 -4.22 5.79 0.52
N ALA A 44 -4.73 6.37 -0.57
CA ALA A 44 -5.88 5.82 -1.29
C ALA A 44 -5.60 4.42 -1.86
N LEU A 45 -4.42 4.21 -2.47
CA LEU A 45 -4.04 2.89 -3.01
C LEU A 45 -3.92 1.83 -1.91
N GLN A 46 -3.36 2.19 -0.76
CA GLN A 46 -3.25 1.27 0.38
C GLN A 46 -4.62 1.01 1.01
N THR A 47 -5.46 2.03 1.14
CA THR A 47 -6.83 1.91 1.67
C THR A 47 -7.65 0.94 0.84
N MET A 48 -7.67 1.11 -0.48
CA MET A 48 -8.42 0.24 -1.38
C MET A 48 -7.93 -1.20 -1.33
N TYR A 49 -6.61 -1.40 -1.30
CA TYR A 49 -6.03 -2.74 -1.18
C TYR A 49 -6.41 -3.44 0.14
N ASN A 50 -6.42 -2.69 1.24
CA ASN A 50 -6.82 -3.23 2.54
C ASN A 50 -8.29 -3.60 2.58
N ILE A 51 -9.14 -2.79 1.93
CA ILE A 51 -10.57 -3.05 1.80
C ILE A 51 -10.82 -4.32 0.97
N GLU A 52 -10.20 -4.45 -0.20
CA GLU A 52 -10.27 -5.65 -1.04
C GLU A 52 -9.84 -6.89 -0.25
N ALA A 53 -8.71 -6.79 0.47
CA ALA A 53 -8.22 -7.90 1.27
C ALA A 53 -9.19 -8.28 2.41
N GLU A 54 -9.92 -7.32 2.97
CA GLU A 54 -10.93 -7.58 4.00
C GLU A 54 -12.20 -8.22 3.43
N GLU A 55 -12.68 -7.74 2.28
CA GLU A 55 -13.82 -8.30 1.54
C GLU A 55 -13.55 -9.76 1.11
N GLU A 56 -12.37 -10.05 0.58
CA GLU A 56 -11.98 -11.39 0.15
C GLU A 56 -11.60 -12.33 1.33
N GLY A 57 -11.61 -11.83 2.57
CA GLY A 57 -11.23 -12.59 3.77
C GLY A 57 -9.72 -12.85 3.91
N ILE A 58 -8.91 -12.38 2.94
CA ILE A 58 -7.45 -12.47 2.93
C ILE A 58 -6.85 -11.76 4.15
N ALA A 59 -7.43 -10.64 4.58
CA ALA A 59 -7.00 -9.89 5.76
C ALA A 59 -7.11 -10.74 7.04
N MET A 60 -8.10 -11.62 7.15
CA MET A 60 -8.21 -12.54 8.29
C MET A 60 -7.10 -13.58 8.28
N LEU A 61 -6.78 -14.15 7.11
CA LEU A 61 -5.70 -15.12 6.95
C LEU A 61 -4.34 -14.50 7.32
N ARG A 62 -4.06 -13.27 6.86
CA ARG A 62 -2.84 -12.52 7.22
C ARG A 62 -2.73 -12.31 8.73
N ARG A 63 -3.83 -11.92 9.40
CA ARG A 63 -3.84 -11.71 10.87
C ARG A 63 -3.54 -12.99 11.65
N GLN A 64 -3.87 -14.15 11.11
CA GLN A 64 -3.56 -15.45 11.71
C GLN A 64 -2.12 -15.92 11.40
N GLY A 65 -1.33 -15.13 10.67
CA GLY A 65 0.04 -15.47 10.29
C GLY A 65 0.14 -16.46 9.13
N ILE A 66 -0.95 -16.69 8.38
CA ILE A 66 -0.95 -17.57 7.22
C ILE A 66 -0.23 -16.87 6.06
N LYS A 67 0.92 -17.40 5.66
CA LYS A 67 1.75 -16.86 4.57
C LYS A 67 1.53 -17.55 3.23
N ASP A 68 1.22 -18.85 3.27
CA ASP A 68 0.98 -19.66 2.08
C ASP A 68 -0.40 -20.31 2.20
N TYR A 69 -1.26 -20.06 1.20
CA TYR A 69 -2.55 -20.71 1.06
C TYR A 69 -2.55 -21.56 -0.20
N THR A 70 -2.84 -22.86 -0.08
CA THR A 70 -2.86 -23.80 -1.21
C THR A 70 -4.22 -24.45 -1.32
N VAL A 71 -4.86 -24.35 -2.49
CA VAL A 71 -6.12 -25.04 -2.80
C VAL A 71 -5.99 -25.69 -4.17
N LYS A 72 -6.18 -27.02 -4.21
CA LYS A 72 -6.32 -27.84 -5.44
C LYS A 72 -5.44 -27.32 -6.60
N ASP A 73 -4.13 -27.39 -6.39
CA ASP A 73 -3.07 -27.03 -7.35
C ASP A 73 -2.78 -25.53 -7.57
N VAL A 74 -3.47 -24.63 -6.87
CA VAL A 74 -3.17 -23.19 -6.85
C VAL A 74 -2.51 -22.83 -5.51
N LYS A 75 -1.30 -22.26 -5.57
CA LYS A 75 -0.60 -21.67 -4.42
C LYS A 75 -0.69 -20.15 -4.48
N ALA A 76 -1.28 -19.55 -3.46
CA ALA A 76 -1.27 -18.10 -3.24
C ALA A 76 -0.33 -17.78 -2.07
N THR A 77 0.59 -16.85 -2.28
CA THR A 77 1.51 -16.37 -1.25
C THR A 77 1.08 -14.97 -0.81
N LEU A 78 0.83 -14.82 0.49
CA LEU A 78 0.36 -13.60 1.14
C LEU A 78 1.54 -12.93 1.86
N ASP A 79 2.57 -12.55 1.09
CA ASP A 79 3.83 -12.07 1.70
C ASP A 79 3.77 -10.63 2.21
N ASN A 80 2.96 -9.76 1.58
CA ASN A 80 2.99 -8.33 1.88
C ASN A 80 1.60 -7.76 2.20
N SER A 81 1.52 -7.04 3.32
CA SER A 81 0.38 -6.18 3.66
C SER A 81 0.34 -4.89 2.84
N ILE A 82 1.42 -4.57 2.11
CA ILE A 82 1.53 -3.36 1.29
C ILE A 82 1.07 -3.63 -0.14
N ASN A 83 0.31 -2.70 -0.71
CA ASN A 83 -0.09 -2.73 -2.10
C ASN A 83 1.15 -2.75 -3.02
N PRO A 84 1.31 -3.76 -3.91
CA PRO A 84 2.46 -3.85 -4.81
C PRO A 84 2.65 -2.61 -5.70
N GLN A 85 1.55 -2.00 -6.17
CA GLN A 85 1.62 -0.79 -6.99
C GLN A 85 2.10 0.42 -6.19
N LEU A 86 1.77 0.49 -4.90
CA LEU A 86 2.26 1.53 -4.01
C LEU A 86 3.79 1.42 -3.85
N LEU A 87 4.29 0.19 -3.67
CA LEU A 87 5.73 -0.03 -3.53
C LEU A 87 6.49 0.44 -4.77
N SER A 88 6.04 0.05 -5.97
CA SER A 88 6.65 0.50 -7.23
C SER A 88 6.58 2.02 -7.41
N LEU A 89 5.48 2.65 -6.98
CA LEU A 89 5.34 4.11 -7.00
C LEU A 89 6.39 4.79 -6.10
N ILE A 90 6.52 4.32 -4.85
CA ILE A 90 7.48 4.88 -3.88
C ILE A 90 8.92 4.71 -4.38
N GLU A 91 9.26 3.54 -4.93
CA GLU A 91 10.58 3.28 -5.50
C GLU A 91 10.91 4.25 -6.64
N SER A 92 9.98 4.44 -7.59
CA SER A 92 10.16 5.40 -8.69
C SER A 92 10.32 6.85 -8.22
N LEU A 93 9.61 7.25 -7.16
CA LEU A 93 9.71 8.59 -6.57
C LEU A 93 11.05 8.78 -5.84
N ASN A 94 11.54 7.75 -5.17
CA ASN A 94 12.83 7.80 -4.51
C ASN A 94 13.97 7.91 -5.53
N GLU A 95 13.92 7.12 -6.61
CA GLU A 95 14.91 7.16 -7.69
C GLU A 95 14.95 8.52 -8.39
N SER A 96 13.79 9.09 -8.71
CA SER A 96 13.72 10.40 -9.37
C SER A 96 14.27 11.55 -8.50
N LYS A 97 14.02 11.52 -7.18
CA LYS A 97 14.60 12.49 -6.24
C LYS A 97 16.11 12.31 -6.02
N LEU A 98 16.61 11.06 -6.02
CA LEU A 98 18.05 10.78 -5.96
C LEU A 98 18.78 11.22 -7.25
N SER A 99 18.14 11.07 -8.41
CA SER A 99 18.68 11.50 -9.71
C SER A 99 18.81 13.03 -9.80
N ASN A 100 17.79 13.77 -9.37
CA ASN A 100 17.83 15.24 -9.37
C ASN A 100 18.93 15.83 -8.48
N LYS A 101 19.26 15.18 -7.34
CA LYS A 101 20.39 15.60 -6.49
C LYS A 101 21.76 15.43 -7.17
N LYS A 102 21.90 14.54 -8.16
CA LYS A 102 23.16 14.31 -8.87
C LYS A 102 23.43 15.30 -10.01
N SER A 103 22.41 16.03 -10.49
CA SER A 103 22.54 16.91 -11.66
C SER A 103 23.07 18.32 -11.35
N VAL A 104 23.19 18.70 -10.08
CA VAL A 104 23.69 20.05 -9.68
C VAL A 104 25.20 20.00 -9.41
N GLY A 105 25.95 19.46 -10.37
CA GLY A 105 27.40 19.34 -10.29
C GLY A 105 28.10 20.41 -11.13
N ARG A 106 28.62 21.45 -10.47
CA ARG A 106 29.72 22.34 -10.90
C ARG A 106 29.60 23.02 -12.27
N LEU A 107 29.18 24.28 -12.26
CA LEU A 107 29.80 25.29 -13.12
C LEU A 107 30.96 25.90 -12.32
N ILE A 108 32.16 25.54 -12.76
CA ILE A 108 33.42 26.26 -12.49
C ILE A 108 33.35 27.69 -13.03
#